data_AF-A0A817TIP2-F1
#
_entry.id   AF-A0A817TIP2-F1
#
_cell.length_a   1.000
_cell.length_b   1.000
_cell.length_c   1.000
_cell.angle_alpha   90.00
_cell.angle_beta   90.00
_cell.angle_gamma   90.00
#
_symmetry.space_group_name_H-M   'P 1'
#
loop_
_entity.id
_entity.type
_entity.pdbx_description
1 polymer ?
#
loop_
_entity_poly.entity_id
_entity_poly.type
_entity_poly.pdbx_seq_one_letter_code
_entity_poly.pdbx_strand_id
1 'polypeptide(L)'
;MAPTEINKFFSNLQKSKKEEEVKNAYAKFFSLDYNTSDDHDLYTTRVLFEFKADKNFENLKTRSAILAQSLYYVRRLKYGGFIEKPIPPTLCLADVNEAILTETSLWKDFYDDINEIYDWDLAQKGNTIFIKEESKVVFQFNAGNTRIKKILSKDYEHFWSLYEKVTNIDTIRAIIAKIDRLSDDTMRRFHGEFLTPTKFANKALDYIERTVGKNWYKTGEYRLWDMAAGTGNLEYHLPQDALQYSYLSTLYIEDKEYLDTLFPDATIFQYDYLNDDIANVFTDTNGFQFEKTWKLPEKLRNDLNNPKLKWIILINPPFATAQTAGTHHGDSKEGVADTKVRKVMHHNDLGKVSRELFSQFIYRIKKEFFNKIADLGLFSKIKYINSNNDFKLREKVFDFTFERGFVFSSANFSGTSKSNQFPVGFLIWDLLNLKKLENQKLQVDVFNENVEKIGVKKLVVDDKKTHLSKWIKRPAAKIKFPPFSSGISIKSNNLDTRDRISEGFLASFMCAGNNFQCQNQTCFLSGPSVSVGAMSVTAENFEQAMVVHAVRRIPKATWLNDRDQFLQPNKKLEQDFINDCVVWSLFANSNNTVAMKNVLYEKETYQIKNHFFHLK
;
A
#
# COMPACT_ATOMS: atom_id res chain seq x y z
N MET A 1 30.96 47.89 -6.86
CA MET A 1 30.98 46.42 -6.98
C MET A 1 32.18 46.01 -7.83
N ALA A 2 32.85 44.91 -7.49
CA ALA A 2 34.00 44.43 -8.27
C ALA A 2 33.52 43.82 -9.61
N PRO A 3 34.21 44.04 -10.75
CA PRO A 3 33.83 43.46 -12.05
C PRO A 3 33.67 41.94 -12.02
N THR A 4 34.41 41.26 -11.14
CA THR A 4 34.40 39.81 -10.95
C THR A 4 33.07 39.29 -10.38
N GLU A 5 32.37 40.06 -9.54
CA GLU A 5 31.09 39.66 -8.94
C GLU A 5 29.94 39.82 -9.93
N ILE A 6 29.95 40.90 -10.72
CA ILE A 6 28.97 41.16 -11.78
C ILE A 6 29.05 40.07 -12.86
N ASN A 7 30.26 39.69 -13.28
CA ASN A 7 30.46 38.60 -14.25
C ASN A 7 29.96 37.25 -13.71
N LYS A 8 30.10 37.01 -12.41
CA LYS A 8 29.59 35.80 -11.76
C LYS A 8 28.05 35.80 -11.70
N PHE A 9 27.43 36.95 -11.47
CA PHE A 9 25.98 37.11 -11.51
C PHE A 9 25.41 36.81 -12.89
N PHE A 10 25.94 37.44 -13.94
CA PHE A 10 25.50 37.17 -15.32
C PHE A 10 25.74 35.71 -15.73
N SER A 11 26.88 35.11 -15.33
CA SER A 11 27.14 33.69 -15.62
C SER A 11 26.14 32.76 -14.91
N ASN A 12 25.69 33.11 -13.71
CA ASN A 12 24.67 32.33 -13.00
C ASN A 12 23.29 32.49 -13.63
N LEU A 13 22.93 33.71 -14.04
CA LEU A 13 21.69 33.97 -14.75
C LEU A 13 21.62 33.18 -16.06
N GLN A 14 22.64 33.26 -16.92
CA GLN A 14 22.67 32.55 -18.21
C GLN A 14 22.58 31.03 -18.09
N LYS A 15 22.94 30.45 -16.93
CA LYS A 15 22.80 29.02 -16.66
C LYS A 15 21.41 28.63 -16.14
N SER A 16 20.62 29.61 -15.71
CA SER A 16 19.30 29.40 -15.11
C SER A 16 18.31 28.98 -16.19
N LYS A 17 17.63 27.85 -15.96
CA LYS A 17 16.57 27.30 -16.84
C LYS A 17 15.19 27.38 -16.22
N LYS A 18 15.11 27.77 -14.94
CA LYS A 18 13.88 27.87 -14.15
C LYS A 18 13.81 29.20 -13.43
N GLU A 19 12.58 29.66 -13.18
CA GLU A 19 12.28 30.92 -12.47
C GLU A 19 12.95 30.99 -11.09
N GLU A 20 12.91 29.89 -10.33
CA GLU A 20 13.57 29.78 -9.02
C GLU A 20 15.10 29.93 -9.10
N GLU A 21 15.74 29.55 -10.21
CA GLU A 21 17.19 29.70 -10.38
C GLU A 21 17.56 31.18 -10.63
N VAL A 22 16.73 31.89 -11.39
CA VAL A 22 16.85 33.34 -11.62
C VAL A 22 16.68 34.10 -10.31
N LYS A 23 15.62 33.79 -9.57
CA LYS A 23 15.34 34.35 -8.24
C LYS A 23 16.53 34.16 -7.28
N ASN A 24 17.05 32.94 -7.19
CA ASN A 24 18.21 32.64 -6.35
C ASN A 24 19.46 33.43 -6.76
N ALA A 25 19.68 33.65 -8.05
CA ALA A 25 20.80 34.46 -8.53
C ALA A 25 20.67 35.93 -8.09
N TYR A 26 19.48 36.52 -8.21
CA TYR A 26 19.20 37.89 -7.75
C TYR A 26 19.30 38.02 -6.24
N ALA A 27 18.67 37.13 -5.48
CA ALA A 27 18.69 37.16 -4.02
C ALA A 27 20.12 37.08 -3.48
N LYS A 28 20.94 36.18 -4.04
CA LYS A 28 22.34 36.01 -3.62
C LYS A 28 23.22 37.19 -3.99
N PHE A 29 23.02 37.80 -5.16
CA PHE A 29 23.85 38.91 -5.63
C PHE A 29 23.56 40.22 -4.89
N PHE A 30 22.29 40.49 -4.62
CA PHE A 30 21.86 41.70 -3.91
C PHE A 30 21.74 41.50 -2.39
N SER A 31 22.11 40.33 -1.87
CA SER A 31 21.98 39.96 -0.46
C SER A 31 20.57 40.24 0.08
N LEU A 32 19.56 39.81 -0.67
CA LEU A 32 18.16 40.01 -0.32
C LEU A 32 17.72 38.90 0.63
N ASP A 33 17.30 39.29 1.84
CA ASP A 33 16.62 38.40 2.76
C ASP A 33 15.20 38.13 2.24
N TYR A 34 14.79 36.86 2.18
CA TYR A 34 13.42 36.49 1.81
C TYR A 34 12.84 35.51 2.81
N ASN A 35 11.60 35.79 3.22
CA ASN A 35 10.79 34.91 4.05
C ASN A 35 9.67 34.33 3.17
N THR A 36 9.68 33.02 2.98
CA THR A 36 8.70 32.28 2.15
C THR A 36 7.37 32.03 2.85
N SER A 37 7.18 32.50 4.09
CA SER A 37 6.00 32.21 4.90
C SER A 37 4.68 32.78 4.36
N ASP A 38 4.73 33.75 3.45
CA ASP A 38 3.56 34.56 3.08
C ASP A 38 3.20 34.51 1.57
N ASP A 39 3.72 33.52 0.83
CA ASP A 39 3.47 33.33 -0.62
C ASP A 39 3.75 34.56 -1.50
N HIS A 40 4.74 35.39 -1.14
CA HIS A 40 5.27 36.45 -1.99
C HIS A 40 6.66 36.04 -2.49
N ASP A 41 6.87 36.05 -3.80
CA ASP A 41 8.07 35.43 -4.41
C ASP A 41 9.38 36.05 -3.90
N LEU A 42 9.50 37.38 -3.91
CA LEU A 42 10.60 38.09 -3.23
C LEU A 42 10.21 39.56 -2.98
N TYR A 43 9.96 39.90 -1.72
CA TYR A 43 9.54 41.24 -1.29
C TYR A 43 10.65 41.95 -0.53
N THR A 44 10.85 43.24 -0.82
CA THR A 44 11.56 44.17 0.05
C THR A 44 10.73 45.44 0.24
N THR A 45 11.05 46.25 1.25
CA THR A 45 10.36 47.54 1.46
C THR A 45 10.56 48.55 0.32
N ARG A 46 11.52 48.32 -0.58
CA ARG A 46 11.85 49.20 -1.71
C ARG A 46 11.44 48.64 -3.06
N VAL A 47 11.52 47.33 -3.25
CA VAL A 47 11.29 46.65 -4.53
C VAL A 47 10.49 45.38 -4.31
N LEU A 48 9.42 45.21 -5.10
CA LEU A 48 8.75 43.93 -5.32
C LEU A 48 9.31 43.30 -6.59
N PHE A 49 9.81 42.07 -6.50
CA PHE A 49 10.33 41.35 -7.66
C PHE A 49 9.33 40.33 -8.19
N GLU A 50 9.25 40.23 -9.51
CA GLU A 50 8.58 39.17 -10.24
C GLU A 50 9.59 38.52 -11.19
N PHE A 51 9.94 37.27 -10.93
CA PHE A 51 10.94 36.57 -11.72
C PHE A 51 10.29 35.78 -12.86
N LYS A 52 11.01 35.63 -13.97
CA LYS A 52 10.69 34.70 -15.04
C LYS A 52 11.97 34.05 -15.55
N ALA A 53 11.81 32.96 -16.29
CA ALA A 53 12.91 32.33 -17.02
C ALA A 53 12.56 32.22 -18.50
N ASP A 54 13.41 32.80 -19.34
CA ASP A 54 13.35 32.75 -20.79
C ASP A 54 12.05 33.34 -21.36
N LYS A 55 11.67 34.53 -20.85
CA LYS A 55 10.51 35.29 -21.35
C LYS A 55 10.96 36.56 -22.08
N ASN A 56 10.40 36.76 -23.27
CA ASN A 56 10.61 37.98 -24.06
C ASN A 56 9.75 39.13 -23.51
N PHE A 57 10.38 40.11 -22.85
CA PHE A 57 9.72 41.29 -22.30
C PHE A 57 9.53 42.41 -23.34
N GLU A 58 10.14 42.34 -24.52
CA GLU A 58 9.83 43.24 -25.64
C GLU A 58 8.37 43.04 -26.10
N ASN A 59 7.87 41.80 -26.01
CA ASN A 59 6.49 41.48 -26.31
C ASN A 59 5.53 42.13 -25.30
N LEU A 60 4.68 43.03 -25.79
CA LEU A 60 3.71 43.78 -24.98
C LEU A 60 2.81 42.87 -24.14
N LYS A 61 2.28 41.78 -24.72
CA LYS A 61 1.36 40.87 -24.03
C LYS A 61 2.07 40.11 -22.90
N THR A 62 3.27 39.63 -23.15
CA THR A 62 4.10 38.97 -22.13
C THR A 62 4.42 39.91 -20.98
N ARG A 63 4.89 41.13 -21.30
CA ARG A 63 5.19 42.17 -20.32
C ARG A 63 3.97 42.57 -19.49
N SER A 64 2.83 42.77 -20.14
CA SER A 64 1.57 43.11 -19.46
C SER A 64 1.08 42.00 -18.53
N ALA A 65 1.25 40.73 -18.91
CA ALA A 65 0.83 39.60 -18.06
C ALA A 65 1.69 39.50 -16.79
N ILE A 66 3.00 39.67 -16.91
CA ILE A 66 3.94 39.63 -15.78
C ILE A 66 3.71 40.84 -14.87
N LEU A 67 3.50 42.02 -15.45
CA LEU A 67 3.13 43.21 -14.69
C LEU A 67 1.81 43.01 -13.94
N ALA A 68 0.78 42.45 -14.58
CA ALA A 68 -0.50 42.18 -13.93
C ALA A 68 -0.35 41.25 -12.72
N GLN A 69 0.52 40.24 -12.81
CA GLN A 69 0.87 39.37 -11.68
C GLN A 69 1.51 40.16 -10.53
N SER A 70 2.43 41.09 -10.83
CA SER A 70 2.99 41.99 -9.81
C SER A 70 1.93 42.90 -9.18
N LEU A 71 0.98 43.42 -9.97
CA LEU A 71 -0.12 44.25 -9.48
C LEU A 71 -1.08 43.50 -8.56
N TYR A 72 -1.29 42.20 -8.80
CA TYR A 72 -2.02 41.31 -7.89
C TYR A 72 -1.37 41.25 -6.51
N TYR A 73 -0.04 41.07 -6.45
CA TYR A 73 0.69 41.10 -5.18
C TYR A 73 0.65 42.48 -4.50
N VAL A 74 0.73 43.57 -5.27
CA VAL A 74 0.55 44.94 -4.74
C VAL A 74 -0.83 45.12 -4.11
N ARG A 75 -1.89 44.65 -4.77
CA ARG A 75 -3.26 44.71 -4.23
C ARG A 75 -3.40 43.87 -2.96
N ARG A 76 -2.82 42.66 -2.93
CA ARG A 76 -2.77 41.81 -1.73
C ARG A 76 -2.08 42.52 -0.57
N LEU A 77 -0.93 43.18 -0.81
CA LEU A 77 -0.26 43.97 0.23
C LEU A 77 -1.14 45.11 0.76
N LYS A 78 -1.91 45.76 -0.12
CA LYS A 78 -2.77 46.89 0.25
C LYS A 78 -4.04 46.49 1.00
N TYR A 79 -4.74 45.44 0.55
CA TYR A 79 -6.08 45.07 1.04
C TYR A 79 -6.13 43.72 1.77
N GLY A 80 -5.12 42.87 1.63
CA GLY A 80 -5.06 41.50 2.18
C GLY A 80 -4.63 41.40 3.65
N GLY A 81 -4.71 42.49 4.43
CA GLY A 81 -4.45 42.47 5.88
C GLY A 81 -2.98 42.51 6.31
N PHE A 82 -2.03 42.79 5.40
CA PHE A 82 -0.60 42.89 5.71
C PHE A 82 -0.21 44.26 6.29
N ILE A 83 -0.75 44.60 7.47
CA ILE A 83 -0.61 45.93 8.11
C ILE A 83 0.87 46.34 8.32
N GLU A 84 1.78 45.36 8.45
CA GLU A 84 3.21 45.58 8.72
C GLU A 84 4.08 45.71 7.45
N LYS A 85 3.54 45.48 6.24
CA LYS A 85 4.31 45.51 4.99
C LYS A 85 3.86 46.67 4.07
N PRO A 86 4.68 47.73 3.90
CA PRO A 86 4.33 48.82 2.99
C PRO A 86 4.34 48.37 1.52
N ILE A 87 3.54 49.04 0.68
CA ILE A 87 3.60 48.86 -0.77
C ILE A 87 4.97 49.36 -1.27
N PRO A 88 5.80 48.53 -1.93
CA PRO A 88 7.09 48.97 -2.42
C PRO A 88 6.93 50.04 -3.52
N PRO A 89 7.76 51.10 -3.54
CA PRO A 89 7.68 52.15 -4.54
C PRO A 89 8.08 51.69 -5.95
N THR A 90 8.82 50.59 -6.07
CA THR A 90 9.32 50.08 -7.36
C THR A 90 8.90 48.63 -7.57
N LEU A 91 8.46 48.29 -8.79
CA LEU A 91 8.30 46.92 -9.26
C LEU A 91 9.48 46.56 -10.16
N CYS A 92 10.03 45.36 -9.98
CA CYS A 92 11.09 44.81 -10.81
C CYS A 92 10.63 43.51 -11.45
N LEU A 93 10.38 43.54 -12.75
CA LEU A 93 10.16 42.32 -13.54
C LEU A 93 11.53 41.86 -14.01
N ALA A 94 11.96 40.65 -13.67
CA ALA A 94 13.30 40.17 -13.95
C ALA A 94 13.28 38.82 -14.68
N ASP A 95 14.04 38.73 -15.76
CA ASP A 95 14.29 37.51 -16.53
C ASP A 95 15.79 37.17 -16.52
N VAL A 96 16.16 36.03 -17.12
CA VAL A 96 17.54 35.62 -17.33
C VAL A 96 18.36 36.68 -18.07
N ASN A 97 17.76 37.35 -19.06
CA ASN A 97 18.49 38.21 -20.00
C ASN A 97 18.16 39.71 -19.85
N GLU A 98 17.07 40.06 -19.19
CA GLU A 98 16.58 41.43 -19.11
C GLU A 98 15.80 41.69 -17.83
N ALA A 99 15.68 42.96 -17.44
CA ALA A 99 14.84 43.38 -16.32
C ALA A 99 14.19 44.73 -16.59
N ILE A 100 12.96 44.91 -16.12
CA ILE A 100 12.19 46.14 -16.23
C ILE A 100 11.90 46.67 -14.83
N LEU A 101 12.22 47.94 -14.61
CA LEU A 101 11.87 48.68 -13.40
C LEU A 101 10.76 49.67 -13.72
N THR A 102 9.72 49.72 -12.89
CA THR A 102 8.63 50.69 -13.02
C THR A 102 8.18 51.18 -11.64
N GLU A 103 7.74 52.43 -11.55
CA GLU A 103 7.17 52.99 -10.31
C GLU A 103 5.79 52.39 -10.05
N THR A 104 5.58 51.86 -8.85
CA THR A 104 4.32 51.20 -8.48
C THR A 104 3.14 52.18 -8.57
N SER A 105 3.34 53.45 -8.20
CA SER A 105 2.31 54.49 -8.20
C SER A 105 1.69 54.77 -9.58
N LEU A 106 2.42 54.53 -10.67
CA LEU A 106 1.92 54.70 -12.04
C LEU A 106 0.78 53.74 -12.38
N TRP A 107 0.66 52.65 -11.63
CA TRP A 107 -0.32 51.58 -11.88
C TRP A 107 -1.48 51.60 -10.88
N LYS A 108 -1.62 52.68 -10.10
CA LYS A 108 -2.59 52.80 -9.01
C LYS A 108 -4.02 52.50 -9.45
N ASP A 109 -4.44 53.03 -10.59
CA ASP A 109 -5.81 52.82 -11.06
C ASP A 109 -6.12 51.35 -11.34
N PHE A 110 -5.10 50.54 -11.68
CA PHE A 110 -5.26 49.12 -11.91
C PHE A 110 -5.39 48.34 -10.60
N TYR A 111 -4.47 48.53 -9.64
CA TYR A 111 -4.50 47.73 -8.41
C TYR A 111 -5.44 48.27 -7.32
N ASP A 112 -5.85 49.54 -7.39
CA ASP A 112 -6.94 50.07 -6.54
C ASP A 112 -8.29 49.57 -7.06
N ASP A 113 -8.42 49.44 -8.38
CA ASP A 113 -9.61 48.94 -9.08
C ASP A 113 -10.91 49.49 -8.48
N ILE A 114 -10.98 50.82 -8.39
CA ILE A 114 -12.08 51.54 -7.70
C ILE A 114 -13.45 51.20 -8.29
N ASN A 115 -13.47 50.86 -9.58
CA ASN A 115 -14.69 50.50 -10.31
C ASN A 115 -14.94 48.99 -10.36
N GLU A 116 -14.16 48.17 -9.63
CA GLU A 116 -14.28 46.71 -9.54
C GLU A 116 -14.35 46.03 -10.92
N ILE A 117 -13.50 46.47 -11.84
CA ILE A 117 -13.47 46.00 -13.24
C ILE A 117 -12.79 44.62 -13.33
N TYR A 118 -11.94 44.26 -12.35
CA TYR A 118 -11.19 43.00 -12.34
C TYR A 118 -11.63 42.08 -11.21
N ASP A 119 -11.72 40.78 -11.50
CA ASP A 119 -11.95 39.75 -10.49
C ASP A 119 -10.62 39.33 -9.85
N TRP A 120 -10.34 39.85 -8.66
CA TRP A 120 -9.10 39.62 -7.93
C TRP A 120 -9.11 38.35 -7.07
N ASP A 121 -10.28 37.74 -6.83
CA ASP A 121 -10.42 36.49 -6.06
C ASP A 121 -10.37 35.24 -6.95
N LEU A 122 -10.23 35.45 -8.26
CA LEU A 122 -10.01 34.40 -9.25
C LEU A 122 -8.57 33.85 -9.14
N ALA A 123 -8.29 33.11 -8.06
CA ALA A 123 -7.13 32.22 -8.01
C ALA A 123 -7.11 31.37 -9.28
N GLN A 124 -5.94 31.08 -9.85
CA GLN A 124 -5.79 30.24 -11.05
C GLN A 124 -6.42 28.86 -10.80
N LYS A 125 -7.73 28.73 -11.05
CA LYS A 125 -8.41 27.48 -11.30
C LYS A 125 -7.69 26.88 -12.50
N GLY A 126 -7.17 25.66 -12.39
CA GLY A 126 -6.43 25.00 -13.47
C GLY A 126 -7.09 25.26 -14.83
N ASN A 127 -6.46 26.12 -15.63
CA ASN A 127 -7.06 26.64 -16.83
C ASN A 127 -6.89 25.61 -17.93
N THR A 128 -8.03 25.12 -18.44
CA THR A 128 -8.08 24.35 -19.67
C THR A 128 -8.29 25.34 -20.82
N ILE A 129 -7.24 25.63 -21.58
CA ILE A 129 -7.31 26.54 -22.72
C ILE A 129 -7.43 25.71 -23.99
N PHE A 130 -8.52 25.87 -24.73
CA PHE A 130 -8.67 25.25 -26.03
C PHE A 130 -8.18 26.17 -27.14
N ILE A 131 -7.09 25.79 -27.81
CA ILE A 131 -6.54 26.49 -28.97
C ILE A 131 -7.16 25.86 -30.22
N LYS A 132 -8.30 26.44 -30.64
CA LYS A 132 -9.14 25.93 -31.74
C LYS A 132 -8.40 25.84 -33.08
N GLU A 133 -7.53 26.80 -33.35
CA GLU A 133 -6.73 26.88 -34.59
C GLU A 133 -5.71 25.74 -34.70
N GLU A 134 -5.23 25.23 -33.56
CA GLU A 134 -4.21 24.17 -33.50
C GLU A 134 -4.78 22.80 -33.13
N SER A 135 -6.10 22.69 -32.89
CA SER A 135 -6.75 21.48 -32.37
C SER A 135 -6.04 20.94 -31.12
N LYS A 136 -5.78 21.82 -30.14
CA LYS A 136 -5.07 21.49 -28.89
C LYS A 136 -5.81 22.00 -27.68
N VAL A 137 -5.89 21.16 -26.66
CA VAL A 137 -6.31 21.53 -25.31
C VAL A 137 -5.06 21.61 -24.42
N VAL A 138 -4.90 22.73 -23.75
CA VAL A 138 -3.78 23.05 -22.87
C VAL A 138 -4.30 23.00 -21.43
N PHE A 139 -3.88 22.01 -20.67
CA PHE A 139 -4.19 21.88 -19.25
C PHE A 139 -3.08 22.53 -18.43
N GLN A 140 -3.39 23.65 -17.78
CA GLN A 140 -2.48 24.33 -16.85
C GLN A 140 -2.77 23.84 -15.42
N PHE A 141 -1.74 23.30 -14.77
CA PHE A 141 -1.80 22.86 -13.37
C PHE A 141 -1.14 23.89 -12.45
N ASN A 142 -1.52 23.89 -11.17
CA ASN A 142 -1.14 24.91 -10.17
C ASN A 142 0.37 24.99 -9.86
N ALA A 143 1.22 24.20 -10.51
CA ALA A 143 2.68 24.21 -10.39
C ALA A 143 3.40 24.73 -11.65
N GLY A 144 2.71 25.48 -12.53
CA GLY A 144 3.26 25.97 -13.82
C GLY A 144 3.42 24.89 -14.88
N ASN A 145 3.13 23.64 -14.55
CA ASN A 145 3.15 22.52 -15.48
C ASN A 145 1.99 22.62 -16.46
N THR A 146 2.30 22.50 -17.74
CA THR A 146 1.32 22.52 -18.83
C THR A 146 1.32 21.18 -19.55
N ARG A 147 0.16 20.50 -19.63
CA ARG A 147 -0.01 19.33 -20.51
C ARG A 147 -0.83 19.72 -21.73
N ILE A 148 -0.29 19.44 -22.91
CA ILE A 148 -0.97 19.70 -24.19
C ILE A 148 -1.49 18.38 -24.75
N LYS A 149 -2.79 18.32 -25.04
CA LYS A 149 -3.44 17.20 -25.74
C LYS A 149 -3.99 17.68 -27.07
N LYS A 150 -3.67 16.98 -28.16
CA LYS A 150 -4.33 17.21 -29.45
C LYS A 150 -5.73 16.61 -29.41
N ILE A 151 -6.74 17.43 -29.68
CA ILE A 151 -8.16 17.04 -29.78
C ILE A 151 -8.76 17.86 -30.93
N LEU A 152 -9.46 17.19 -31.85
CA LEU A 152 -10.13 17.86 -32.97
C LEU A 152 -11.17 18.85 -32.45
N SER A 153 -11.20 20.05 -33.02
CA SER A 153 -12.11 21.12 -32.56
C SER A 153 -13.58 20.72 -32.58
N LYS A 154 -13.99 19.96 -33.60
CA LYS A 154 -15.35 19.45 -33.71
C LYS A 154 -15.72 18.52 -32.54
N ASP A 155 -14.79 17.70 -32.07
CA ASP A 155 -15.04 16.74 -30.99
C ASP A 155 -15.03 17.43 -29.62
N TYR A 156 -14.14 18.41 -29.43
CA TYR A 156 -14.11 19.21 -28.20
C TYR A 156 -15.39 20.03 -28.04
N GLU A 157 -15.82 20.73 -29.10
CA GLU A 157 -17.05 21.52 -29.10
C GLU A 157 -18.28 20.62 -28.94
N HIS A 158 -18.32 19.48 -29.62
CA HIS A 158 -19.41 18.52 -29.46
C HIS A 158 -19.49 18.00 -28.02
N PHE A 159 -18.37 17.63 -27.41
CA PHE A 159 -18.33 17.18 -26.02
C PHE A 159 -18.91 18.22 -25.07
N TRP A 160 -18.46 19.48 -25.15
CA TRP A 160 -18.97 20.54 -24.27
C TRP A 160 -20.37 21.04 -24.64
N SER A 161 -20.88 20.73 -25.85
CA SER A 161 -22.31 20.92 -26.16
C SER A 161 -23.21 19.89 -25.47
N LEU A 162 -22.66 18.74 -25.10
CA LEU A 162 -23.41 17.64 -24.47
C LEU A 162 -23.30 17.64 -22.94
N TYR A 163 -22.21 18.16 -22.39
CA TYR A 163 -21.90 18.07 -20.97
C TYR A 163 -21.57 19.44 -20.36
N GLU A 164 -22.14 19.73 -19.19
CA GLU A 164 -21.75 20.87 -18.38
C GLU A 164 -20.51 20.59 -17.54
N LYS A 165 -19.72 21.64 -17.26
CA LYS A 165 -18.55 21.54 -16.40
C LYS A 165 -18.99 21.38 -14.93
N VAL A 166 -18.62 20.26 -14.32
CA VAL A 166 -18.93 20.00 -12.91
C VAL A 166 -18.07 20.89 -12.00
N THR A 167 -18.72 21.62 -11.10
CA THR A 167 -18.08 22.56 -10.16
C THR A 167 -18.20 22.12 -8.69
N ASN A 168 -19.16 21.24 -8.37
CA ASN A 168 -19.35 20.71 -7.02
C ASN A 168 -18.25 19.70 -6.67
N ILE A 169 -17.54 19.93 -5.55
CA ILE A 169 -16.41 19.11 -5.11
C ILE A 169 -16.81 17.66 -4.83
N ASP A 170 -17.99 17.40 -4.25
CA ASP A 170 -18.45 16.03 -3.99
C ASP A 170 -18.79 15.28 -5.28
N THR A 171 -19.39 15.97 -6.24
CA THR A 171 -19.63 15.42 -7.59
C THR A 171 -18.31 15.18 -8.32
N ILE A 172 -17.34 16.10 -8.19
CA ILE A 172 -15.99 15.93 -8.75
C ILE A 172 -15.30 14.73 -8.10
N ARG A 173 -15.31 14.59 -6.76
CA ARG A 173 -14.79 13.43 -6.04
C ARG A 173 -15.44 12.13 -6.52
N ALA A 174 -16.76 12.12 -6.67
CA ALA A 174 -17.49 10.97 -7.18
C ALA A 174 -17.13 10.64 -8.64
N ILE A 175 -16.86 11.64 -9.48
CA ILE A 175 -16.41 11.46 -10.87
C ILE A 175 -14.96 10.98 -10.91
N ILE A 176 -14.04 11.57 -10.14
CA ILE A 176 -12.64 11.15 -10.03
C ILE A 176 -12.56 9.70 -9.55
N ALA A 177 -13.30 9.34 -8.49
CA ALA A 177 -13.39 7.97 -8.00
C ALA A 177 -13.93 6.97 -9.05
N LYS A 178 -14.71 7.46 -10.04
CA LYS A 178 -15.16 6.66 -11.20
C LYS A 178 -14.14 6.64 -12.33
N ILE A 179 -13.49 7.77 -12.63
CA ILE A 179 -12.42 7.89 -13.63
C ILE A 179 -11.27 6.99 -13.24
N ASP A 180 -10.86 6.96 -11.97
CA ASP A 180 -9.80 6.07 -11.50
C ASP A 180 -10.13 4.60 -11.73
N ARG A 181 -11.41 4.19 -11.70
CA ARG A 181 -11.79 2.82 -12.09
C ARG A 181 -11.64 2.55 -13.58
N LEU A 182 -11.65 3.59 -14.41
CA LEU A 182 -11.63 3.53 -15.86
C LEU A 182 -10.22 3.76 -16.45
N SER A 183 -9.36 4.53 -15.79
CA SER A 183 -8.17 5.13 -16.42
C SER A 183 -6.84 4.41 -16.17
N ASP A 184 -6.70 3.53 -15.18
CA ASP A 184 -5.35 3.06 -14.83
C ASP A 184 -5.29 1.64 -14.27
N ASP A 185 -4.98 0.70 -15.17
CA ASP A 185 -4.68 -0.68 -14.84
C ASP A 185 -3.20 -1.02 -15.13
N THR A 186 -2.44 -0.15 -15.81
CA THR A 186 -1.09 -0.46 -16.30
C THR A 186 0.04 0.21 -15.49
N MET A 187 -0.05 1.50 -15.13
CA MET A 187 0.98 2.15 -14.29
C MET A 187 0.89 1.71 -12.83
N ARG A 188 -0.34 1.46 -12.32
CA ARG A 188 -0.61 1.03 -10.93
C ARG A 188 -0.07 -0.37 -10.59
N ARG A 189 0.12 -1.24 -11.60
CA ARG A 189 0.70 -2.59 -11.44
C ARG A 189 2.21 -2.59 -11.20
N PHE A 190 2.92 -1.55 -11.64
CA PHE A 190 4.39 -1.50 -11.53
C PHE A 190 4.86 -1.32 -10.09
N HIS A 191 4.10 -0.62 -9.23
CA HIS A 191 4.47 -0.35 -7.84
C HIS A 191 3.99 -1.41 -6.83
N GLY A 192 3.07 -2.32 -7.22
CA GLY A 192 2.59 -3.41 -6.36
C GLY A 192 1.57 -2.98 -5.28
N GLU A 193 0.95 -1.82 -5.46
CA GLU A 193 -0.08 -1.27 -4.59
C GLU A 193 -1.45 -1.89 -4.93
N PHE A 194 -2.05 -2.58 -3.97
CA PHE A 194 -3.39 -3.16 -4.12
C PHE A 194 -4.42 -2.15 -3.60
N LEU A 195 -5.02 -1.37 -4.49
CA LEU A 195 -6.04 -0.38 -4.13
C LEU A 195 -7.32 -1.08 -3.62
N THR A 196 -7.78 -0.73 -2.42
CA THR A 196 -9.03 -1.28 -1.87
C THR A 196 -10.22 -0.77 -2.69
N PRO A 197 -11.07 -1.66 -3.23
CA PRO A 197 -12.23 -1.24 -4.00
C PRO A 197 -13.15 -0.36 -3.16
N THR A 198 -13.56 0.79 -3.71
CA THR A 198 -14.30 1.83 -2.96
C THR A 198 -15.54 1.30 -2.25
N LYS A 199 -16.24 0.33 -2.85
CA LYS A 199 -17.43 -0.30 -2.28
C LYS A 199 -17.14 -1.00 -0.93
N PHE A 200 -15.95 -1.60 -0.78
CA PHE A 200 -15.50 -2.20 0.47
C PHE A 200 -14.87 -1.18 1.41
N ALA A 201 -14.24 -0.12 0.91
CA ALA A 201 -13.83 1.03 1.72
C ALA A 201 -15.03 1.68 2.43
N ASN A 202 -16.11 1.96 1.70
CA ASN A 202 -17.36 2.46 2.28
C ASN A 202 -17.93 1.47 3.32
N LYS A 203 -17.85 0.17 3.03
CA LYS A 203 -18.28 -0.87 3.98
C LYS A 203 -17.43 -0.90 5.25
N ALA A 204 -16.14 -0.61 5.15
CA ALA A 204 -15.26 -0.47 6.30
C ALA A 204 -15.65 0.72 7.18
N LEU A 205 -16.00 1.87 6.59
CA LEU A 205 -16.51 3.02 7.34
C LEU A 205 -17.82 2.69 8.07
N ASP A 206 -18.76 1.97 7.44
CA ASP A 206 -19.97 1.45 8.11
C ASP A 206 -19.62 0.55 9.32
N TYR A 207 -18.57 -0.28 9.22
CA TYR A 207 -18.15 -1.10 10.36
C TYR A 207 -17.50 -0.27 11.46
N ILE A 208 -16.71 0.74 11.12
CA ILE A 208 -16.12 1.70 12.07
C ILE A 208 -17.24 2.41 12.83
N GLU A 209 -18.23 2.99 12.14
CA GLU A 209 -19.34 3.70 12.79
C GLU A 209 -20.17 2.80 13.72
N ARG A 210 -20.29 1.50 13.41
CA ARG A 210 -20.96 0.56 14.30
C ARG A 210 -20.12 0.19 15.52
N THR A 211 -18.81 0.41 15.50
CA THR A 211 -17.91 0.19 16.64
C THR A 211 -17.82 1.45 17.49
N VAL A 212 -17.44 2.59 16.91
CA VAL A 212 -17.14 3.83 17.66
C VAL A 212 -18.34 4.78 17.76
N GLY A 213 -19.42 4.51 17.05
CA GLY A 213 -20.60 5.36 16.97
C GLY A 213 -20.67 6.16 15.66
N LYS A 214 -21.90 6.39 15.19
CA LYS A 214 -22.17 7.25 14.04
C LYS A 214 -21.77 8.68 14.33
N ASN A 215 -21.30 9.41 13.31
CA ASN A 215 -20.88 10.80 13.44
C ASN A 215 -19.83 11.03 14.54
N TRP A 216 -18.92 10.07 14.77
CA TRP A 216 -17.86 10.13 15.80
C TRP A 216 -17.10 11.46 15.82
N TYR A 217 -16.91 12.07 14.65
CA TYR A 217 -16.23 13.35 14.45
C TYR A 217 -16.95 14.54 15.10
N LYS A 218 -18.27 14.50 15.26
CA LYS A 218 -19.04 15.61 15.88
C LYS A 218 -18.73 15.83 17.35
N THR A 219 -18.16 14.82 18.01
CA THR A 219 -17.76 14.92 19.41
C THR A 219 -16.48 15.77 19.59
N GLY A 220 -15.65 15.89 18.54
CA GLY A 220 -14.31 16.46 18.62
C GLY A 220 -13.29 15.60 19.39
N GLU A 221 -13.70 14.48 19.98
CA GLU A 221 -12.84 13.60 20.80
C GLU A 221 -12.04 12.59 19.97
N TYR A 222 -12.48 12.33 18.73
CA TYR A 222 -11.87 11.32 17.87
C TYR A 222 -10.90 11.93 16.85
N ARG A 223 -9.87 11.16 16.52
CA ARG A 223 -8.96 11.39 15.39
C ARG A 223 -8.91 10.15 14.51
N LEU A 224 -8.89 10.35 13.20
CA LEU A 224 -8.63 9.30 12.24
C LEU A 224 -7.21 9.43 11.70
N TRP A 225 -6.48 8.32 11.59
CA TRP A 225 -5.18 8.30 10.93
C TRP A 225 -5.05 7.11 9.99
N ASP A 226 -4.84 7.40 8.70
CA ASP A 226 -4.32 6.43 7.74
C ASP A 226 -2.81 6.69 7.51
N MET A 227 -1.99 5.77 7.98
CA MET A 227 -0.52 5.89 7.87
C MET A 227 0.04 5.47 6.52
N ALA A 228 -0.79 4.87 5.65
CA ALA A 228 -0.42 4.39 4.33
C ALA A 228 -1.55 4.71 3.32
N ALA A 229 -1.98 5.97 3.29
CA ALA A 229 -3.16 6.42 2.55
C ALA A 229 -3.04 6.24 1.03
N GLY A 230 -1.81 6.26 0.49
CA GLY A 230 -1.58 6.26 -0.95
C GLY A 230 -2.36 7.41 -1.61
N THR A 231 -3.32 7.07 -2.47
CA THR A 231 -4.21 8.03 -3.15
C THR A 231 -5.55 8.27 -2.42
N GLY A 232 -5.71 7.78 -1.18
CA GLY A 232 -6.81 8.13 -0.28
C GLY A 232 -8.13 7.41 -0.57
N ASN A 233 -8.06 6.21 -1.12
CA ASN A 233 -9.24 5.44 -1.54
C ASN A 233 -10.11 4.95 -0.37
N LEU A 234 -9.56 4.88 0.84
CA LEU A 234 -10.33 4.52 2.04
C LEU A 234 -11.18 5.70 2.54
N GLU A 235 -10.74 6.92 2.24
CA GLU A 235 -11.23 8.19 2.76
C GLU A 235 -12.31 8.83 1.87
N TYR A 236 -12.50 8.38 0.62
CA TYR A 236 -13.44 9.00 -0.34
C TYR A 236 -14.88 9.18 0.18
N HIS A 237 -15.29 8.35 1.14
CA HIS A 237 -16.63 8.38 1.72
C HIS A 237 -16.68 8.97 3.13
N LEU A 238 -15.57 9.55 3.62
CA LEU A 238 -15.58 10.31 4.86
C LEU A 238 -16.39 11.61 4.69
N PRO A 239 -17.21 11.98 5.69
CA PRO A 239 -17.88 13.28 5.70
C PRO A 239 -16.87 14.43 5.75
N GLN A 240 -17.18 15.58 5.12
CA GLN A 240 -16.31 16.75 5.09
C GLN A 240 -15.90 17.22 6.51
N ASP A 241 -16.86 17.27 7.43
CA ASP A 241 -16.64 17.67 8.83
C ASP A 241 -15.64 16.75 9.57
N ALA A 242 -15.45 15.51 9.11
CA ALA A 242 -14.50 14.56 9.68
C ALA A 242 -13.06 14.81 9.22
N LEU A 243 -12.85 15.49 8.09
CA LEU A 243 -11.54 15.68 7.48
C LEU A 243 -10.60 16.50 8.38
N GLN A 244 -11.11 17.54 9.06
CA GLN A 244 -10.31 18.34 10.02
C GLN A 244 -9.68 17.53 11.18
N TYR A 245 -10.25 16.36 11.46
CA TYR A 245 -9.81 15.41 12.48
C TYR A 245 -9.06 14.20 11.88
N SER A 246 -8.76 14.25 10.59
CA SER A 246 -8.13 13.17 9.83
C SER A 246 -6.68 13.53 9.50
N TYR A 247 -5.80 12.56 9.72
CA TYR A 247 -4.39 12.59 9.35
C TYR A 247 -4.17 11.56 8.25
N LEU A 248 -3.58 11.97 7.13
CA LEU A 248 -3.27 11.07 6.02
C LEU A 248 -1.80 11.17 5.70
N SER A 249 -1.11 10.03 5.69
CA SER A 249 0.29 10.00 5.29
C SER A 249 0.58 9.01 4.17
N THR A 250 1.47 9.41 3.28
CA THR A 250 1.88 8.63 2.11
C THR A 250 3.39 8.73 1.88
N LEU A 251 3.97 7.74 1.21
CA LEU A 251 5.40 7.68 0.93
C LEU A 251 5.82 8.68 -0.15
N TYR A 252 4.97 8.89 -1.16
CA TYR A 252 5.28 9.66 -2.36
C TYR A 252 4.75 11.09 -2.27
N ILE A 253 5.53 12.06 -2.73
CA ILE A 253 5.14 13.47 -2.68
C ILE A 253 4.00 13.75 -3.66
N GLU A 254 3.97 13.04 -4.78
CA GLU A 254 2.94 13.13 -5.80
C GLU A 254 1.56 12.71 -5.25
N ASP A 255 1.53 11.65 -4.45
CA ASP A 255 0.31 11.20 -3.75
C ASP A 255 -0.13 12.24 -2.72
N LYS A 256 0.81 12.86 -2.00
CA LYS A 256 0.51 13.91 -1.03
C LYS A 256 -0.14 15.12 -1.70
N GLU A 257 0.44 15.61 -2.81
CA GLU A 257 -0.11 16.73 -3.58
C GLU A 257 -1.49 16.42 -4.15
N TYR A 258 -1.71 15.18 -4.57
CA TYR A 258 -3.03 14.70 -5.00
C TYR A 258 -4.04 14.70 -3.85
N LEU A 259 -3.65 14.15 -2.69
CA LEU A 259 -4.49 14.15 -1.48
C LEU A 259 -4.84 15.57 -1.01
N ASP A 260 -3.90 16.53 -1.06
CA ASP A 260 -4.15 17.92 -0.65
C ASP A 260 -5.29 18.54 -1.47
N THR A 261 -5.32 18.23 -2.76
CA THR A 261 -6.38 18.70 -3.66
C THR A 261 -7.72 18.04 -3.32
N LEU A 262 -7.69 16.78 -2.90
CA LEU A 262 -8.89 15.97 -2.71
C LEU A 262 -9.53 16.16 -1.32
N PHE A 263 -8.72 16.32 -0.28
CA PHE A 263 -9.12 16.42 1.12
C PHE A 263 -8.51 17.66 1.80
N PRO A 264 -8.89 18.89 1.38
CA PRO A 264 -8.21 20.12 1.80
C PRO A 264 -8.24 20.40 3.30
N ASP A 265 -9.23 19.87 4.03
CA ASP A 265 -9.34 20.05 5.49
C ASP A 265 -8.55 19.01 6.29
N ALA A 266 -8.06 17.93 5.65
CA ALA A 266 -7.26 16.92 6.32
C ALA A 266 -5.82 17.36 6.51
N THR A 267 -5.17 16.86 7.56
CA THR A 267 -3.73 17.07 7.75
C THR A 267 -2.96 16.02 6.97
N ILE A 268 -2.43 16.40 5.81
CA ILE A 268 -1.79 15.49 4.85
C ILE A 268 -0.29 15.76 4.79
N PHE A 269 0.53 14.71 4.83
CA PHE A 269 1.99 14.85 4.85
C PHE A 269 2.71 13.65 4.26
N GLN A 270 3.88 13.89 3.66
CA GLN A 270 4.74 12.82 3.17
C GLN A 270 5.48 12.17 4.35
N TYR A 271 5.35 10.85 4.52
CA TYR A 271 5.91 10.13 5.65
C TYR A 271 6.17 8.65 5.34
N ASP A 272 7.39 8.17 5.61
CA ASP A 272 7.71 6.75 5.59
C ASP A 272 7.48 6.17 6.99
N TYR A 273 6.28 5.63 7.20
CA TYR A 273 5.86 5.09 8.50
C TYR A 273 6.77 3.97 9.05
N LEU A 274 7.66 3.36 8.25
CA LEU A 274 8.55 2.32 8.75
C LEU A 274 10.01 2.79 8.92
N ASN A 275 10.34 4.01 8.49
CA ASN A 275 11.71 4.55 8.53
C ASN A 275 11.84 5.93 9.19
N ASP A 276 10.77 6.72 9.23
CA ASP A 276 10.77 8.05 9.84
C ASP A 276 10.45 7.98 11.34
N ASP A 277 11.06 8.87 12.12
CA ASP A 277 10.91 9.02 13.58
C ASP A 277 11.10 7.77 14.46
N ILE A 278 11.74 6.71 13.94
CA ILE A 278 11.94 5.45 14.68
C ILE A 278 12.71 5.67 15.99
N ALA A 279 13.65 6.62 16.03
CA ALA A 279 14.36 7.02 17.24
C ALA A 279 13.41 7.52 18.35
N ASN A 280 12.36 8.24 17.94
CA ASN A 280 11.42 8.89 18.84
C ASN A 280 10.31 7.94 19.30
N VAL A 281 9.89 6.99 18.45
CA VAL A 281 8.88 5.99 18.81
C VAL A 281 9.47 4.86 19.67
N PHE A 282 10.75 4.53 19.46
CA PHE A 282 11.43 3.41 20.09
C PHE A 282 12.60 3.85 21.01
N THR A 283 12.44 4.97 21.73
CA THR A 283 13.46 5.57 22.60
C THR A 283 14.03 4.62 23.66
N ASP A 284 13.24 3.64 24.11
CA ASP A 284 13.58 2.77 25.24
C ASP A 284 14.27 1.45 24.80
N THR A 285 14.42 1.21 23.49
CA THR A 285 15.14 0.03 23.00
C THR A 285 16.65 0.26 23.05
N ASN A 286 17.26 -0.22 24.12
CA ASN A 286 18.70 -0.27 24.32
C ASN A 286 19.41 -0.82 23.07
N GLY A 287 20.25 0.00 22.42
CA GLY A 287 21.19 -0.47 21.39
C GLY A 287 21.13 0.23 20.03
N PHE A 288 20.16 1.13 19.78
CA PHE A 288 20.09 1.86 18.51
C PHE A 288 20.34 3.36 18.68
N GLN A 289 21.34 3.88 17.96
CA GLN A 289 21.53 5.32 17.77
C GLN A 289 20.91 5.73 16.44
N PHE A 290 19.70 6.28 16.49
CA PHE A 290 19.08 6.97 15.36
C PHE A 290 19.07 8.47 15.67
N GLU A 291 19.12 9.31 14.63
CA GLU A 291 18.97 10.76 14.79
C GLU A 291 17.59 11.11 15.35
N LYS A 292 17.56 11.97 16.38
CA LYS A 292 16.32 12.47 16.98
C LYS A 292 15.87 13.74 16.25
N THR A 293 15.12 13.55 15.18
CA THR A 293 14.41 14.62 14.48
C THR A 293 12.96 14.19 14.32
N TRP A 294 12.01 15.13 14.40
CA TRP A 294 10.59 14.85 14.16
C TRP A 294 10.22 15.26 12.74
N LYS A 295 9.72 14.30 11.96
CA LYS A 295 9.05 14.56 10.69
C LYS A 295 7.52 14.55 10.82
N LEU A 296 6.98 13.87 11.84
CA LEU A 296 5.55 13.95 12.17
C LEU A 296 5.12 15.41 12.44
N PRO A 297 3.99 15.86 11.84
CA PRO A 297 3.45 17.19 12.09
C PRO A 297 3.21 17.45 13.58
N GLU A 298 3.49 18.68 14.03
CA GLU A 298 3.34 19.06 15.43
C GLU A 298 1.91 18.84 15.95
N LYS A 299 0.89 19.21 15.16
CA LYS A 299 -0.52 18.96 15.49
C LYS A 299 -0.77 17.48 15.81
N LEU A 300 -0.25 16.57 14.97
CA LEU A 300 -0.40 15.13 15.17
C LEU A 300 0.35 14.65 16.42
N ARG A 301 1.56 15.15 16.66
CA ARG A 301 2.33 14.82 17.88
C ARG A 301 1.60 15.27 19.14
N ASN A 302 1.03 16.47 19.14
CA ASN A 302 0.26 17.01 20.25
C ASN A 302 -1.00 16.19 20.51
N ASP A 303 -1.73 15.83 19.46
CA ASP A 303 -2.92 14.99 19.58
C ASP A 303 -2.57 13.57 20.06
N LEU A 304 -1.47 12.97 19.59
CA LEU A 304 -1.01 11.66 20.06
C LEU A 304 -0.65 11.68 21.56
N ASN A 305 -0.16 12.81 22.06
CA ASN A 305 0.16 12.99 23.48
C ASN A 305 -1.06 13.35 24.35
N ASN A 306 -2.23 13.59 23.75
CA ASN A 306 -3.44 13.93 24.48
C ASN A 306 -4.19 12.65 24.92
N PRO A 307 -4.22 12.30 26.22
CA PRO A 307 -4.84 11.06 26.69
C PRO A 307 -6.37 11.05 26.60
N LYS A 308 -7.00 12.21 26.36
CA LYS A 308 -8.46 12.32 26.21
C LYS A 308 -8.93 11.98 24.79
N LEU A 309 -8.03 12.05 23.80
CA LEU A 309 -8.39 11.76 22.41
C LEU A 309 -8.45 10.26 22.17
N LYS A 310 -9.42 9.89 21.33
CA LYS A 310 -9.67 8.52 20.87
C LYS A 310 -9.23 8.40 19.42
N TRP A 311 -8.69 7.24 19.05
CA TRP A 311 -8.08 7.06 17.75
C TRP A 311 -8.79 6.01 16.92
N ILE A 312 -9.02 6.32 15.65
CA ILE A 312 -9.46 5.39 14.62
C ILE A 312 -8.29 5.24 13.65
N ILE A 313 -7.67 4.07 13.63
CA ILE A 313 -6.62 3.76 12.67
C ILE A 313 -7.27 3.01 11.52
N LEU A 314 -7.42 3.66 10.37
CA LEU A 314 -7.98 3.05 9.16
C LEU A 314 -6.83 2.83 8.19
N ILE A 315 -6.49 1.59 7.88
CA ILE A 315 -5.28 1.32 7.08
C ILE A 315 -5.40 0.08 6.21
N ASN A 316 -4.80 0.16 5.02
CA ASN A 316 -4.51 -0.97 4.13
C ASN A 316 -3.00 -1.08 3.88
N PRO A 317 -2.23 -1.71 4.79
CA PRO A 317 -0.78 -1.78 4.65
C PRO A 317 -0.36 -2.57 3.40
N PRO A 318 0.80 -2.24 2.78
CA PRO A 318 1.28 -2.95 1.60
C PRO A 318 1.49 -4.46 1.84
N PHE A 319 1.06 -5.29 0.88
CA PHE A 319 1.12 -6.76 0.96
C PHE A 319 2.47 -7.39 0.58
N ALA A 320 3.48 -6.59 0.24
CA ALA A 320 4.73 -7.12 -0.31
C ALA A 320 5.51 -7.96 0.71
N THR A 321 5.90 -9.16 0.27
CA THR A 321 6.81 -10.07 0.99
C THR A 321 8.18 -10.01 0.33
N ALA A 322 9.27 -10.01 1.09
CA ALA A 322 10.64 -10.12 0.57
C ALA A 322 10.98 -11.52 0.03
N GLN A 323 10.06 -12.16 -0.69
CA GLN A 323 10.29 -13.43 -1.38
C GLN A 323 10.35 -13.17 -2.88
N THR A 324 11.37 -13.73 -3.51
CA THR A 324 11.65 -13.76 -4.94
C THR A 324 10.43 -14.26 -5.72
N ALA A 325 9.60 -13.34 -6.19
CA ALA A 325 8.62 -13.64 -7.22
C ALA A 325 9.37 -13.74 -8.55
N GLY A 326 9.74 -14.95 -8.93
CA GLY A 326 10.31 -15.23 -10.23
C GLY A 326 9.31 -14.94 -11.33
N THR A 327 9.44 -13.78 -11.97
CA THR A 327 8.88 -13.48 -13.30
C THR A 327 9.83 -12.54 -14.04
N HIS A 328 10.65 -13.12 -14.92
CA HIS A 328 11.31 -12.60 -16.13
C HIS A 328 11.75 -11.13 -16.32
N HIS A 329 11.82 -10.29 -15.29
CA HIS A 329 12.58 -9.03 -15.28
C HIS A 329 13.25 -8.90 -13.92
N GLY A 330 14.58 -8.99 -13.91
CA GLY A 330 15.42 -9.31 -12.76
C GLY A 330 15.67 -8.17 -11.78
N ASP A 331 14.64 -7.60 -11.17
CA ASP A 331 14.80 -6.82 -9.94
C ASP A 331 14.12 -7.55 -8.78
N SER A 332 14.92 -8.11 -7.88
CA SER A 332 14.40 -8.70 -6.66
C SER A 332 13.83 -7.59 -5.75
N LYS A 333 12.59 -7.74 -5.25
CA LYS A 333 12.02 -6.89 -4.19
C LYS A 333 12.72 -7.07 -2.82
N GLU A 334 13.95 -7.60 -2.79
CA GLU A 334 14.67 -8.03 -1.59
C GLU A 334 14.95 -6.88 -0.59
N GLY A 335 14.97 -5.63 -1.05
CA GLY A 335 15.23 -4.46 -0.19
C GLY A 335 13.99 -3.77 0.39
N VAL A 336 12.79 -3.97 -0.17
CA VAL A 336 11.61 -3.16 0.17
C VAL A 336 11.16 -3.35 1.63
N ALA A 337 11.35 -4.56 2.17
CA ALA A 337 11.02 -4.84 3.57
C ALA A 337 12.17 -4.51 4.54
N ASP A 338 13.34 -4.04 4.07
CA ASP A 338 14.50 -3.76 4.93
C ASP A 338 14.44 -2.36 5.57
N THR A 339 13.47 -2.18 6.48
CA THR A 339 13.21 -0.90 7.14
C THR A 339 13.93 -0.76 8.47
N LYS A 340 13.95 0.45 9.03
CA LYS A 340 14.43 0.69 10.40
C LYS A 340 13.58 -0.07 11.43
N VAL A 341 12.25 -0.15 11.26
CA VAL A 341 11.38 -0.97 12.13
C VAL A 341 11.78 -2.46 12.09
N ARG A 342 12.11 -3.01 10.93
CA ARG A 342 12.57 -4.40 10.81
C ARG A 342 13.80 -4.67 11.67
N LYS A 343 14.74 -3.72 11.73
CA LYS A 343 15.95 -3.85 12.57
C LYS A 343 15.57 -3.99 14.05
N VAL A 344 14.64 -3.16 14.53
CA VAL A 344 14.12 -3.24 15.91
C VAL A 344 13.41 -4.59 16.16
N MET A 345 12.57 -5.04 15.23
CA MET A 345 11.88 -6.34 15.34
C MET A 345 12.87 -7.52 15.39
N HIS A 346 13.96 -7.48 14.62
CA HIS A 346 14.99 -8.53 14.67
C HIS A 346 15.68 -8.59 16.02
N HIS A 347 16.01 -7.45 16.62
CA HIS A 347 16.63 -7.40 17.96
C HIS A 347 15.69 -7.96 19.04
N ASN A 348 14.38 -7.79 18.86
CA ASN A 348 13.35 -8.37 19.72
C ASN A 348 12.96 -9.83 19.39
N ASP A 349 13.78 -10.52 18.60
CA ASP A 349 13.62 -11.93 18.23
C ASP A 349 12.24 -12.25 17.62
N LEU A 350 11.76 -11.39 16.71
CA LEU A 350 10.56 -11.66 15.91
C LEU A 350 10.86 -12.55 14.68
N GLY A 351 12.14 -12.73 14.33
CA GLY A 351 12.57 -13.72 13.34
C GLY A 351 12.03 -13.46 11.93
N LYS A 352 11.46 -14.48 11.27
CA LYS A 352 11.04 -14.38 9.86
C LYS A 352 9.88 -13.39 9.63
N VAL A 353 9.04 -13.15 10.63
CA VAL A 353 7.85 -12.29 10.49
C VAL A 353 8.21 -10.81 10.29
N SER A 354 9.41 -10.39 10.71
CA SER A 354 9.90 -9.02 10.47
C SER A 354 10.20 -8.73 9.00
N ARG A 355 10.21 -9.74 8.12
CA ARG A 355 10.39 -9.57 6.66
C ARG A 355 9.09 -9.21 5.93
N GLU A 356 7.98 -9.14 6.66
CA GLU A 356 6.66 -8.82 6.14
C GLU A 356 6.34 -7.36 6.50
N LEU A 357 6.11 -6.49 5.51
CA LEU A 357 5.82 -5.07 5.75
C LEU A 357 4.59 -4.88 6.65
N PHE A 358 3.51 -5.60 6.36
CA PHE A 358 2.32 -5.66 7.19
C PHE A 358 2.65 -5.84 8.69
N SER A 359 3.51 -6.80 9.02
CA SER A 359 3.88 -7.09 10.41
C SER A 359 4.70 -5.98 11.05
N GLN A 360 5.47 -5.23 10.25
CA GLN A 360 6.23 -4.06 10.71
C GLN A 360 5.28 -2.89 11.05
N PHE A 361 4.25 -2.65 10.22
CA PHE A 361 3.21 -1.66 10.52
C PHE A 361 2.52 -1.98 11.85
N ILE A 362 2.05 -3.21 12.02
CA ILE A 362 1.39 -3.64 13.27
C ILE A 362 2.31 -3.49 14.47
N TYR A 363 3.59 -3.83 14.32
CA TYR A 363 4.57 -3.70 15.39
C TYR A 363 4.78 -2.23 15.81
N ARG A 364 4.89 -1.31 14.85
CA ARG A 364 5.00 0.12 15.16
C ARG A 364 3.72 0.68 15.77
N ILE A 365 2.56 0.35 15.20
CA ILE A 365 1.25 0.77 15.71
C ILE A 365 1.09 0.36 17.18
N LYS A 366 1.43 -0.89 17.55
CA LYS A 366 1.38 -1.35 18.94
C LYS A 366 2.19 -0.47 19.88
N LYS A 367 3.40 -0.08 19.48
CA LYS A 367 4.29 0.75 20.30
C LYS A 367 3.78 2.19 20.38
N GLU A 368 3.39 2.77 19.24
CA GLU A 368 2.95 4.17 19.13
C GLU A 368 1.62 4.41 19.87
N PHE A 369 0.72 3.44 19.85
CA PHE A 369 -0.60 3.50 20.50
C PHE A 369 -0.67 2.77 21.85
N PHE A 370 0.46 2.40 22.43
CA PHE A 370 0.50 1.79 23.75
C PHE A 370 -0.20 2.68 24.79
N ASN A 371 -1.13 2.09 25.55
CA ASN A 371 -1.99 2.75 26.55
C ASN A 371 -2.89 3.89 26.02
N LYS A 372 -3.19 3.94 24.72
CA LYS A 372 -4.14 4.90 24.13
C LYS A 372 -5.46 4.22 23.79
N ILE A 373 -6.56 4.97 23.85
CA ILE A 373 -7.86 4.50 23.37
C ILE A 373 -7.81 4.52 21.84
N ALA A 374 -7.71 3.35 21.21
CA ALA A 374 -7.55 3.23 19.77
C ALA A 374 -8.23 1.98 19.20
N ASP A 375 -8.96 2.18 18.10
CA ASP A 375 -9.57 1.14 17.29
C ASP A 375 -8.82 1.05 15.94
N LEU A 376 -8.25 -0.12 15.65
CA LEU A 376 -7.54 -0.41 14.41
C LEU A 376 -8.47 -1.12 13.42
N GLY A 377 -8.99 -0.39 12.45
CA GLY A 377 -9.64 -0.89 11.24
C GLY A 377 -8.62 -1.27 10.17
N LEU A 378 -8.39 -2.56 9.98
CA LEU A 378 -7.30 -3.08 9.19
C LEU A 378 -7.77 -3.89 7.98
N PHE A 379 -7.45 -3.44 6.77
CA PHE A 379 -7.46 -4.27 5.57
C PHE A 379 -6.20 -5.14 5.51
N SER A 380 -6.39 -6.46 5.38
CA SER A 380 -5.25 -7.38 5.28
C SER A 380 -5.62 -8.76 4.74
N LYS A 381 -4.61 -9.54 4.34
CA LYS A 381 -4.75 -11.01 4.26
C LYS A 381 -4.91 -11.53 5.68
N ILE A 382 -5.90 -12.38 5.92
CA ILE A 382 -6.19 -12.92 7.27
C ILE A 382 -5.14 -13.94 7.79
N LYS A 383 -4.01 -14.12 7.07
CA LYS A 383 -2.99 -15.12 7.40
C LYS A 383 -2.37 -14.87 8.78
N TYR A 384 -2.25 -13.63 9.24
CA TYR A 384 -1.62 -13.32 10.54
C TYR A 384 -2.37 -13.96 11.73
N ILE A 385 -3.63 -14.36 11.54
CA ILE A 385 -4.46 -15.03 12.55
C ILE A 385 -4.10 -16.51 12.69
N ASN A 386 -3.85 -17.25 11.60
CA ASN A 386 -3.74 -18.72 11.64
C ASN A 386 -2.51 -19.31 10.91
N SER A 387 -1.71 -18.49 10.22
CA SER A 387 -0.48 -18.93 9.54
C SER A 387 0.60 -19.29 10.54
N ASN A 388 1.35 -20.35 10.23
CA ASN A 388 2.48 -20.82 11.03
C ASN A 388 3.64 -19.81 11.09
N ASN A 389 3.87 -19.05 10.02
CA ASN A 389 5.00 -18.11 9.96
C ASN A 389 4.80 -16.91 10.89
N ASP A 390 3.54 -16.61 11.21
CA ASP A 390 3.12 -15.44 11.98
C ASP A 390 2.93 -15.75 13.47
N PHE A 391 3.31 -16.94 13.93
CA PHE A 391 3.21 -17.36 15.35
C PHE A 391 3.89 -16.37 16.29
N LYS A 392 5.14 -15.98 16.01
CA LYS A 392 5.87 -15.01 16.87
C LYS A 392 5.19 -13.64 16.93
N LEU A 393 4.52 -13.21 15.86
CA LEU A 393 3.74 -11.97 15.85
C LEU A 393 2.55 -12.11 16.81
N ARG A 394 1.78 -13.20 16.73
CA ARG A 394 0.65 -13.44 17.64
C ARG A 394 1.07 -13.53 19.10
N GLU A 395 2.15 -14.27 19.38
CA GLU A 395 2.63 -14.46 20.75
C GLU A 395 3.13 -13.16 21.40
N LYS A 396 3.95 -12.38 20.69
CA LYS A 396 4.69 -11.24 21.27
C LYS A 396 4.04 -9.87 21.01
N VAL A 397 3.24 -9.73 19.95
CA VAL A 397 2.78 -8.43 19.44
C VAL A 397 1.26 -8.38 19.35
N PHE A 398 0.61 -9.37 18.76
CA PHE A 398 -0.81 -9.28 18.40
C PHE A 398 -1.72 -9.79 19.53
N ASP A 399 -1.92 -8.95 20.55
CA ASP A 399 -2.83 -9.17 21.68
C ASP A 399 -3.98 -8.17 21.68
N PHE A 400 -4.38 -7.67 20.51
CA PHE A 400 -5.52 -6.77 20.38
C PHE A 400 -6.85 -7.54 20.52
N THR A 401 -7.89 -6.87 21.03
CA THR A 401 -9.22 -7.47 21.14
C THR A 401 -10.00 -7.29 19.85
N PHE A 402 -10.57 -8.39 19.35
CA PHE A 402 -11.41 -8.41 18.17
C PHE A 402 -12.77 -7.80 18.48
N GLU A 403 -13.16 -6.78 17.71
CA GLU A 403 -14.47 -6.15 17.81
C GLU A 403 -15.45 -6.72 16.79
N ARG A 404 -15.09 -6.60 15.50
CA ARG A 404 -15.91 -7.04 14.37
C ARG A 404 -15.11 -7.01 13.09
N GLY A 405 -15.66 -7.58 12.02
CA GLY A 405 -15.06 -7.47 10.72
C GLY A 405 -15.82 -8.22 9.65
N PHE A 406 -15.32 -8.10 8.43
CA PHE A 406 -15.85 -8.82 7.28
C PHE A 406 -14.73 -9.27 6.35
N VAL A 407 -15.03 -10.25 5.50
CA VAL A 407 -14.14 -10.78 4.47
C VAL A 407 -14.82 -10.79 3.11
N PHE A 408 -14.00 -10.64 2.07
CA PHE A 408 -14.42 -10.71 0.67
C PHE A 408 -13.28 -11.31 -0.18
N SER A 409 -13.60 -11.75 -1.40
CA SER A 409 -12.60 -12.35 -2.29
C SER A 409 -11.65 -11.29 -2.84
N SER A 410 -10.35 -11.62 -2.86
CA SER A 410 -9.32 -10.82 -3.49
C SER A 410 -9.54 -10.57 -4.99
N ALA A 411 -10.40 -11.36 -5.65
CA ALA A 411 -10.84 -11.12 -7.04
C ALA A 411 -11.53 -9.77 -7.25
N ASN A 412 -11.97 -9.10 -6.18
CA ASN A 412 -12.54 -7.76 -6.24
C ASN A 412 -11.49 -6.65 -6.41
N PHE A 413 -10.21 -6.93 -6.15
CA PHE A 413 -9.12 -5.98 -6.36
C PHE A 413 -8.69 -6.00 -7.84
N SER A 414 -8.45 -4.83 -8.42
CA SER A 414 -7.77 -4.72 -9.71
C SER A 414 -6.37 -5.35 -9.62
N GLY A 415 -5.96 -6.06 -10.66
CA GLY A 415 -4.63 -6.71 -10.73
C GLY A 415 -4.47 -8.01 -9.94
N THR A 416 -5.47 -8.50 -9.21
CA THR A 416 -5.39 -9.81 -8.55
C THR A 416 -5.83 -10.94 -9.49
N SER A 417 -5.11 -12.06 -9.45
CA SER A 417 -5.48 -13.23 -10.26
C SER A 417 -6.86 -13.76 -9.87
N LYS A 418 -7.78 -13.80 -10.85
CA LYS A 418 -9.07 -14.47 -10.71
C LYS A 418 -8.95 -16.00 -10.54
N SER A 419 -7.81 -16.59 -10.90
CA SER A 419 -7.56 -18.03 -10.77
C SER A 419 -6.92 -18.43 -9.44
N ASN A 420 -6.39 -17.48 -8.65
CA ASN A 420 -5.77 -17.75 -7.35
C ASN A 420 -6.26 -16.75 -6.29
N GLN A 421 -7.55 -16.86 -5.99
CA GLN A 421 -8.26 -15.97 -5.08
C GLN A 421 -7.99 -16.35 -3.62
N PHE A 422 -7.96 -15.35 -2.74
CA PHE A 422 -7.76 -15.52 -1.31
C PHE A 422 -8.66 -14.55 -0.52
N PRO A 423 -8.89 -14.77 0.78
CA PRO A 423 -9.75 -13.91 1.56
C PRO A 423 -8.97 -12.66 1.99
N VAL A 424 -9.54 -11.50 1.67
CA VAL A 424 -9.13 -10.21 2.22
C VAL A 424 -10.13 -9.83 3.31
N GLY A 425 -9.62 -9.47 4.47
CA GLY A 425 -10.44 -9.06 5.61
C GLY A 425 -10.27 -7.59 5.93
N PHE A 426 -11.37 -6.94 6.29
CA PHE A 426 -11.36 -5.71 7.10
C PHE A 426 -11.80 -6.07 8.51
N LEU A 427 -10.86 -6.02 9.45
CA LEU A 427 -11.11 -6.38 10.85
C LEU A 427 -10.80 -5.18 11.74
N ILE A 428 -11.67 -4.94 12.72
CA ILE A 428 -11.52 -3.90 13.74
C ILE A 428 -10.99 -4.53 15.02
N TRP A 429 -9.94 -3.94 15.55
CA TRP A 429 -9.25 -4.39 16.75
C TRP A 429 -9.12 -3.26 17.78
N ASP A 430 -9.51 -3.50 19.02
CA ASP A 430 -9.26 -2.61 20.15
C ASP A 430 -7.82 -2.81 20.65
N LEU A 431 -7.05 -1.71 20.68
CA LEU A 431 -5.64 -1.66 21.07
C LEU A 431 -5.41 -1.39 22.57
N LEU A 432 -6.46 -1.01 23.32
CA LEU A 432 -6.39 -0.75 24.75
C LEU A 432 -6.73 -1.99 25.57
N ASN A 433 -7.86 -2.64 25.27
CA ASN A 433 -8.32 -3.80 26.02
C ASN A 433 -7.64 -5.06 25.50
N LEU A 434 -6.41 -5.33 25.92
CA LEU A 434 -5.61 -6.42 25.36
C LEU A 434 -6.15 -7.83 25.70
N LYS A 435 -6.22 -8.69 24.69
CA LYS A 435 -6.59 -10.10 24.82
C LYS A 435 -5.87 -10.98 23.81
N LYS A 436 -5.35 -12.11 24.26
CA LYS A 436 -4.70 -13.09 23.38
C LYS A 436 -5.69 -13.68 22.36
N LEU A 437 -5.26 -13.83 21.11
CA LEU A 437 -6.09 -14.26 19.97
C LEU A 437 -6.77 -15.61 20.20
N GLU A 438 -6.07 -16.58 20.78
CA GLU A 438 -6.58 -17.92 21.08
C GLU A 438 -7.73 -17.93 22.09
N ASN A 439 -7.89 -16.87 22.89
CA ASN A 439 -8.94 -16.72 23.88
C ASN A 439 -10.17 -15.97 23.33
N GLN A 440 -10.21 -15.71 22.03
CA GLN A 440 -11.22 -14.89 21.38
C GLN A 440 -12.05 -15.70 20.38
N LYS A 441 -13.32 -15.33 20.22
CA LYS A 441 -14.19 -15.87 19.19
C LYS A 441 -14.22 -14.90 18.01
N LEU A 442 -13.46 -15.21 16.97
CA LEU A 442 -13.39 -14.38 15.78
C LEU A 442 -14.45 -14.84 14.78
N GLN A 443 -15.44 -13.98 14.56
CA GLN A 443 -16.52 -14.23 13.61
C GLN A 443 -16.67 -13.01 12.70
N VAL A 444 -16.58 -13.25 11.39
CA VAL A 444 -16.61 -12.20 10.38
C VAL A 444 -17.71 -12.46 9.36
N ASP A 445 -18.32 -11.39 8.88
CA ASP A 445 -19.31 -11.48 7.80
C ASP A 445 -18.61 -11.76 6.47
N VAL A 446 -19.26 -12.52 5.59
CA VAL A 446 -18.75 -12.84 4.25
C VAL A 446 -19.57 -12.07 3.23
N PHE A 447 -18.90 -11.26 2.41
CA PHE A 447 -19.54 -10.47 1.35
C PHE A 447 -19.17 -10.97 -0.04
N ASN A 448 -20.13 -10.90 -0.96
CA ASN A 448 -19.90 -11.10 -2.38
C ASN A 448 -19.37 -9.81 -3.05
N GLU A 449 -19.23 -9.84 -4.38
CA GLU A 449 -18.77 -8.70 -5.15
C GLU A 449 -19.72 -7.49 -5.14
N ASN A 450 -21.01 -7.69 -4.87
CA ASN A 450 -21.98 -6.59 -4.79
C ASN A 450 -22.08 -6.00 -3.37
N VAL A 451 -21.20 -6.42 -2.45
CA VAL A 451 -21.24 -6.05 -1.02
C VAL A 451 -22.55 -6.51 -0.36
N GLU A 452 -23.09 -7.64 -0.83
CA GLU A 452 -24.20 -8.34 -0.18
C GLU A 452 -23.65 -9.40 0.77
N LYS A 453 -24.19 -9.47 1.99
CA LYS A 453 -23.78 -10.46 2.97
C LYS A 453 -24.31 -11.83 2.56
N ILE A 454 -23.40 -12.75 2.24
CA ILE A 454 -23.72 -14.11 1.78
C ILE A 454 -23.46 -15.18 2.85
N GLY A 455 -22.89 -14.79 3.99
CA GLY A 455 -22.64 -15.73 5.07
C GLY A 455 -21.80 -15.16 6.19
N VAL A 456 -21.27 -16.06 7.00
CA VAL A 456 -20.41 -15.76 8.14
C VAL A 456 -19.31 -16.81 8.20
N LYS A 457 -18.07 -16.38 8.44
CA LYS A 457 -16.91 -17.25 8.65
C LYS A 457 -16.43 -17.14 10.09
N LYS A 458 -16.12 -18.28 10.70
CA LYS A 458 -15.36 -18.35 11.96
C LYS A 458 -13.87 -18.42 11.62
N LEU A 459 -13.08 -17.55 12.23
CA LEU A 459 -11.62 -17.58 12.10
C LEU A 459 -11.06 -18.31 13.32
N VAL A 460 -10.40 -19.44 13.09
CA VAL A 460 -9.86 -20.28 14.17
C VAL A 460 -8.38 -20.02 14.30
N VAL A 461 -7.95 -19.85 15.55
CA VAL A 461 -6.54 -19.70 15.94
C VAL A 461 -6.11 -21.03 16.54
N ASP A 462 -5.43 -21.85 15.74
CA ASP A 462 -5.05 -23.21 16.12
C ASP A 462 -3.60 -23.29 16.60
N ASP A 463 -3.34 -24.18 17.58
CA ASP A 463 -1.98 -24.55 17.96
C ASP A 463 -1.40 -25.46 16.87
N LYS A 464 -0.18 -25.14 16.42
CA LYS A 464 0.61 -25.94 15.48
C LYS A 464 0.75 -27.41 15.91
N LYS A 465 0.70 -27.72 17.20
CA LYS A 465 0.72 -29.09 17.72
C LYS A 465 -0.51 -29.91 17.29
N THR A 466 -1.64 -29.25 17.03
CA THR A 466 -2.90 -29.87 16.60
C THR A 466 -3.01 -30.04 15.09
N HIS A 467 -2.07 -29.49 14.32
CA HIS A 467 -2.09 -29.56 12.86
C HIS A 467 -1.97 -30.99 12.34
N LEU A 468 -2.72 -31.33 11.30
CA LEU A 468 -2.74 -32.66 10.68
C LEU A 468 -1.36 -33.08 10.15
N SER A 469 -0.55 -32.13 9.67
CA SER A 469 0.83 -32.34 9.25
C SER A 469 1.78 -32.87 10.34
N LYS A 470 1.35 -32.85 11.61
CA LYS A 470 2.07 -33.42 12.76
C LYS A 470 1.55 -34.79 13.20
N TRP A 471 0.45 -35.27 12.61
CA TRP A 471 -0.19 -36.51 13.00
C TRP A 471 0.61 -37.75 12.60
N ILE A 472 1.26 -37.70 11.43
CA ILE A 472 2.10 -38.79 10.94
C ILE A 472 3.54 -38.57 11.41
N LYS A 473 4.08 -39.54 12.15
CA LYS A 473 5.51 -39.57 12.47
C LYS A 473 6.29 -39.91 11.19
N ARG A 474 7.16 -39.00 10.76
CA ARG A 474 7.94 -39.17 9.52
C ARG A 474 9.05 -40.22 9.73
N PRO A 475 9.08 -41.31 8.94
CA PRO A 475 10.17 -42.27 9.01
C PRO A 475 11.48 -41.68 8.45
N ALA A 476 12.61 -42.24 8.86
CA ALA A 476 13.92 -41.77 8.45
C ALA A 476 14.25 -42.24 7.02
N ALA A 477 14.37 -41.28 6.10
CA ALA A 477 14.73 -41.56 4.72
C ALA A 477 16.25 -41.61 4.53
N LYS A 478 16.81 -42.80 4.33
CA LYS A 478 18.27 -43.03 4.22
C LYS A 478 18.69 -43.70 2.91
N ILE A 479 17.80 -44.47 2.29
CA ILE A 479 18.09 -45.30 1.12
C ILE A 479 17.95 -44.45 -0.14
N LYS A 480 18.97 -44.43 -1.00
CA LYS A 480 18.95 -43.69 -2.27
C LYS A 480 17.89 -44.27 -3.22
N PHE A 481 17.14 -43.41 -3.90
CA PHE A 481 16.10 -43.83 -4.84
C PHE A 481 15.82 -42.73 -5.89
N PRO A 482 15.40 -43.06 -7.12
CA PRO A 482 15.11 -42.07 -8.15
C PRO A 482 14.05 -41.04 -7.71
N PRO A 483 14.36 -39.73 -7.70
CA PRO A 483 13.45 -38.67 -7.26
C PRO A 483 12.42 -38.29 -8.33
N PHE A 484 11.16 -38.23 -7.95
CA PHE A 484 10.02 -37.94 -8.83
C PHE A 484 9.58 -36.48 -8.70
N SER A 485 9.18 -35.89 -9.83
CA SER A 485 8.52 -34.57 -9.91
C SER A 485 7.05 -34.65 -10.32
N SER A 486 6.66 -35.77 -10.93
CA SER A 486 5.30 -36.13 -11.32
C SER A 486 5.19 -37.67 -11.27
N GLY A 487 4.06 -38.26 -11.66
CA GLY A 487 3.93 -39.73 -11.68
C GLY A 487 4.96 -40.44 -12.55
N ILE A 488 5.41 -39.83 -13.66
CA ILE A 488 6.30 -40.49 -14.64
C ILE A 488 7.65 -39.78 -14.84
N SER A 489 7.81 -38.57 -14.28
CA SER A 489 8.99 -37.73 -14.53
C SER A 489 9.98 -37.76 -13.37
N ILE A 490 11.21 -38.18 -13.66
CA ILE A 490 12.33 -38.20 -12.72
C ILE A 490 13.14 -36.91 -12.87
N LYS A 491 13.59 -36.32 -11.77
CA LYS A 491 14.30 -35.03 -11.80
C LYS A 491 15.49 -35.00 -10.84
N SER A 492 16.69 -34.91 -11.39
CA SER A 492 17.97 -35.08 -10.69
C SER A 492 18.87 -33.84 -10.64
N ASN A 493 18.53 -32.76 -11.36
CA ASN A 493 19.49 -31.70 -11.68
C ASN A 493 19.38 -30.45 -10.79
N ASN A 494 18.93 -30.58 -9.54
CA ASN A 494 18.78 -29.46 -8.61
C ASN A 494 19.76 -29.56 -7.43
N LEU A 495 20.26 -28.42 -6.95
CA LEU A 495 21.19 -28.32 -5.81
C LEU A 495 20.64 -28.93 -4.49
N ASP A 496 19.32 -28.97 -4.29
CA ASP A 496 18.65 -29.59 -3.12
C ASP A 496 17.71 -30.73 -3.54
N THR A 497 18.23 -31.69 -4.31
CA THR A 497 17.47 -32.87 -4.75
C THR A 497 17.20 -33.80 -3.57
N ARG A 498 15.92 -34.09 -3.29
CA ARG A 498 15.49 -35.04 -2.25
C ARG A 498 15.24 -36.41 -2.86
N ASP A 499 16.18 -37.33 -2.68
CA ASP A 499 16.24 -38.61 -3.39
C ASP A 499 16.43 -39.82 -2.45
N ARG A 500 15.87 -39.73 -1.25
CA ARG A 500 15.96 -40.80 -0.26
C ARG A 500 14.60 -41.29 0.18
N ILE A 501 14.50 -42.60 0.39
CA ILE A 501 13.35 -43.32 0.95
C ILE A 501 13.70 -44.02 2.25
N SER A 502 12.67 -44.41 2.99
CA SER A 502 12.79 -45.19 4.22
C SER A 502 12.79 -46.69 3.93
N GLU A 503 13.21 -47.50 4.90
CA GLU A 503 13.02 -48.96 4.85
C GLU A 503 11.51 -49.30 4.83
N GLY A 504 11.13 -50.37 4.12
CA GLY A 504 9.72 -50.74 3.97
C GLY A 504 8.90 -49.78 3.10
N PHE A 505 9.56 -49.02 2.22
CA PHE A 505 8.91 -48.04 1.33
C PHE A 505 7.82 -48.67 0.47
N LEU A 506 6.59 -48.14 0.60
CA LEU A 506 5.45 -48.49 -0.26
C LEU A 506 5.19 -47.42 -1.31
N ALA A 507 5.25 -46.15 -0.90
CA ALA A 507 5.08 -45.00 -1.75
C ALA A 507 5.67 -43.76 -1.06
N SER A 508 5.83 -42.68 -1.82
CA SER A 508 6.11 -41.35 -1.28
C SER A 508 4.79 -40.59 -1.17
N PHE A 509 4.50 -40.07 0.01
CA PHE A 509 3.37 -39.20 0.24
C PHE A 509 3.82 -37.73 0.21
N MET A 510 3.57 -37.06 -0.91
CA MET A 510 3.71 -35.61 -1.00
C MET A 510 2.56 -34.99 -0.23
N CYS A 511 2.89 -34.20 0.79
CA CYS A 511 1.92 -33.63 1.73
C CYS A 511 2.47 -32.28 2.25
N ALA A 512 2.84 -31.40 1.32
CA ALA A 512 3.45 -30.10 1.64
C ALA A 512 2.40 -29.12 2.20
N GLY A 513 2.82 -28.28 3.15
CA GLY A 513 1.94 -27.36 3.86
C GLY A 513 0.82 -28.05 4.67
N ASN A 514 0.11 -27.30 5.50
CA ASN A 514 -1.00 -27.80 6.32
C ASN A 514 -2.32 -27.04 6.06
N ASN A 515 -2.41 -26.32 4.95
CA ASN A 515 -3.56 -25.49 4.61
C ASN A 515 -4.10 -25.80 3.21
N PHE A 516 -5.27 -25.25 2.91
CA PHE A 516 -5.93 -25.43 1.61
C PHE A 516 -5.13 -24.88 0.43
N GLN A 517 -4.30 -23.85 0.61
CA GLN A 517 -3.39 -23.37 -0.45
C GLN A 517 -2.47 -24.48 -0.99
N CYS A 518 -2.06 -25.41 -0.12
CA CYS A 518 -1.21 -26.54 -0.48
C CYS A 518 -2.00 -27.82 -0.77
N GLN A 519 -3.33 -27.75 -0.95
CA GLN A 519 -4.17 -28.93 -1.22
C GLN A 519 -3.68 -29.71 -2.45
N ASN A 520 -3.33 -29.02 -3.55
CA ASN A 520 -2.82 -29.65 -4.76
C ASN A 520 -1.41 -30.27 -4.58
N GLN A 521 -0.72 -29.94 -3.49
CA GLN A 521 0.57 -30.55 -3.11
C GLN A 521 0.37 -31.76 -2.18
N THR A 522 -0.76 -32.46 -2.36
CA THR A 522 -1.12 -33.70 -1.67
C THR A 522 -1.33 -34.79 -2.70
N CYS A 523 -0.39 -35.72 -2.83
CA CYS A 523 -0.43 -36.83 -3.80
C CYS A 523 0.51 -37.98 -3.39
N PHE A 524 0.34 -39.14 -4.01
CA PHE A 524 1.28 -40.26 -3.91
C PHE A 524 2.18 -40.37 -5.14
N LEU A 525 3.44 -40.76 -4.94
CA LEU A 525 4.44 -41.00 -5.99
C LEU A 525 5.15 -42.33 -5.74
N SER A 526 5.66 -42.97 -6.79
CA SER A 526 6.40 -44.24 -6.68
C SER A 526 7.86 -44.10 -6.23
N GLY A 527 8.33 -42.88 -6.00
CA GLY A 527 9.65 -42.58 -5.43
C GLY A 527 9.60 -41.24 -4.67
N PRO A 528 10.69 -40.86 -3.97
CA PRO A 528 10.71 -39.65 -3.17
C PRO A 528 10.41 -38.42 -4.03
N SER A 529 9.66 -37.46 -3.49
CA SER A 529 9.45 -36.19 -4.19
C SER A 529 10.77 -35.42 -4.25
N VAL A 530 11.12 -34.89 -5.41
CA VAL A 530 12.29 -34.03 -5.59
C VAL A 530 12.25 -32.77 -4.71
N SER A 531 11.06 -32.33 -4.30
CA SER A 531 10.83 -31.14 -3.47
C SER A 531 10.63 -31.46 -1.99
N VAL A 532 10.84 -30.46 -1.13
CA VAL A 532 10.64 -30.58 0.32
C VAL A 532 9.18 -30.87 0.66
N GLY A 533 8.95 -31.67 1.71
CA GLY A 533 7.64 -31.82 2.34
C GLY A 533 7.00 -33.19 2.20
N ALA A 534 7.53 -34.07 1.33
CA ALA A 534 7.11 -35.46 1.23
C ALA A 534 7.65 -36.34 2.37
N MET A 535 7.05 -37.52 2.56
CA MET A 535 7.51 -38.56 3.49
C MET A 535 7.30 -39.95 2.89
N SER A 536 8.08 -40.94 3.31
CA SER A 536 7.82 -42.34 2.93
C SER A 536 6.59 -42.88 3.64
N VAL A 537 5.74 -43.57 2.90
CA VAL A 537 4.70 -44.45 3.41
C VAL A 537 5.31 -45.83 3.64
N THR A 538 5.10 -46.37 4.83
CA THR A 538 5.50 -47.71 5.27
C THR A 538 4.27 -48.41 5.85
N ALA A 539 4.39 -49.69 6.22
CA ALA A 539 3.27 -50.42 6.82
C ALA A 539 2.73 -49.73 8.09
N GLU A 540 3.62 -49.13 8.89
CA GLU A 540 3.30 -48.53 10.19
C GLU A 540 2.47 -47.23 10.07
N ASN A 541 2.62 -46.49 8.97
CA ASN A 541 1.92 -45.21 8.78
C ASN A 541 0.92 -45.22 7.61
N PHE A 542 0.69 -46.37 7.00
CA PHE A 542 -0.14 -46.54 5.81
C PHE A 542 -1.54 -45.97 5.99
N GLU A 543 -2.27 -46.41 7.03
CA GLU A 543 -3.65 -45.96 7.29
C GLU A 543 -3.71 -44.45 7.53
N GLN A 544 -2.78 -43.91 8.32
CA GLN A 544 -2.72 -42.47 8.57
C GLN A 544 -2.46 -41.69 7.29
N ALA A 545 -1.56 -42.18 6.42
CA ALA A 545 -1.28 -41.55 5.13
C ALA A 545 -2.52 -41.54 4.22
N MET A 546 -3.29 -42.63 4.17
CA MET A 546 -4.54 -42.69 3.41
C MET A 546 -5.60 -41.73 3.95
N VAL A 547 -5.77 -41.67 5.28
CA VAL A 547 -6.68 -40.71 5.91
C VAL A 547 -6.25 -39.28 5.59
N VAL A 548 -4.98 -38.92 5.79
CA VAL A 548 -4.49 -37.55 5.50
C VAL A 548 -4.66 -37.20 4.03
N HIS A 549 -4.40 -38.13 3.11
CA HIS A 549 -4.59 -37.90 1.68
C HIS A 549 -6.07 -37.62 1.36
N ALA A 550 -6.99 -38.45 1.84
CA ALA A 550 -8.42 -38.29 1.62
C ALA A 550 -8.96 -36.98 2.21
N VAL A 551 -8.75 -36.73 3.51
CA VAL A 551 -9.30 -35.54 4.19
C VAL A 551 -8.73 -34.23 3.67
N ARG A 552 -7.51 -34.24 3.10
CA ARG A 552 -6.93 -33.05 2.47
C ARG A 552 -7.45 -32.82 1.06
N ARG A 553 -7.86 -33.86 0.32
CA ARG A 553 -8.22 -33.77 -1.10
C ARG A 553 -9.72 -33.76 -1.38
N ILE A 554 -10.53 -34.36 -0.50
CA ILE A 554 -12.00 -34.42 -0.67
C ILE A 554 -12.66 -33.04 -0.50
N PRO A 555 -12.38 -32.26 0.57
CA PRO A 555 -12.99 -30.94 0.73
C PRO A 555 -12.53 -30.00 -0.37
N LYS A 556 -13.41 -29.18 -0.94
CA LYS A 556 -13.02 -28.26 -2.03
C LYS A 556 -12.28 -27.04 -1.47
N ALA A 557 -11.10 -26.74 -2.00
CA ALA A 557 -10.48 -25.43 -1.79
C ALA A 557 -11.37 -24.33 -2.41
N THR A 558 -11.53 -23.25 -1.66
CA THR A 558 -12.24 -22.04 -2.07
C THR A 558 -11.38 -20.84 -1.68
N TRP A 559 -11.66 -19.67 -2.25
CA TRP A 559 -10.99 -18.44 -1.82
C TRP A 559 -11.18 -18.20 -0.32
N LEU A 560 -12.30 -18.62 0.24
CA LEU A 560 -12.65 -18.37 1.63
C LEU A 560 -11.80 -19.22 2.59
N ASN A 561 -11.40 -20.44 2.21
CA ASN A 561 -10.66 -21.37 3.07
C ASN A 561 -9.15 -21.47 2.77
N ASP A 562 -8.61 -20.69 1.82
CA ASP A 562 -7.20 -20.71 1.36
C ASP A 562 -6.14 -20.81 2.50
N ARG A 563 -6.42 -20.24 3.68
CA ARG A 563 -5.51 -20.27 4.86
C ARG A 563 -5.97 -21.16 6.02
N ASP A 564 -7.13 -21.78 5.92
CA ASP A 564 -7.64 -22.67 6.98
C ASP A 564 -6.71 -23.88 7.12
N GLN A 565 -6.43 -24.26 8.37
CA GLN A 565 -5.52 -25.36 8.70
C GLN A 565 -6.29 -26.68 8.76
N PHE A 566 -5.67 -27.75 8.29
CA PHE A 566 -6.15 -29.11 8.55
C PHE A 566 -5.73 -29.53 9.97
N LEU A 567 -6.67 -30.07 10.75
CA LEU A 567 -6.45 -30.45 12.14
C LEU A 567 -6.43 -31.97 12.31
N GLN A 568 -5.75 -32.42 13.36
CA GLN A 568 -5.75 -33.80 13.81
C GLN A 568 -7.14 -34.24 14.26
N PRO A 569 -7.47 -35.54 14.13
CA PRO A 569 -8.70 -36.06 14.70
C PRO A 569 -8.67 -35.88 16.23
N ASN A 570 -9.78 -35.39 16.78
CA ASN A 570 -9.95 -35.19 18.22
C ASN A 570 -10.50 -36.43 18.95
N LYS A 571 -10.75 -37.50 18.20
CA LYS A 571 -11.29 -38.78 18.68
C LYS A 571 -10.62 -39.91 17.91
N LYS A 572 -10.70 -41.13 18.44
CA LYS A 572 -10.30 -42.34 17.71
C LYS A 572 -11.18 -42.46 16.45
N LEU A 573 -10.55 -42.73 15.32
CA LEU A 573 -11.25 -42.96 14.05
C LEU A 573 -11.81 -44.39 14.02
N GLU A 574 -13.01 -44.53 13.46
CA GLU A 574 -13.63 -45.82 13.23
C GLU A 574 -12.98 -46.53 12.04
N GLN A 575 -12.92 -47.87 12.08
CA GLN A 575 -12.23 -48.65 11.04
C GLN A 575 -12.88 -48.47 9.67
N ASP A 576 -14.21 -48.38 9.60
CA ASP A 576 -14.93 -48.19 8.34
C ASP A 576 -14.53 -46.86 7.66
N PHE A 577 -14.41 -45.78 8.43
CA PHE A 577 -13.92 -44.51 7.92
C PHE A 577 -12.48 -44.60 7.38
N ILE A 578 -11.60 -45.34 8.06
CA ILE A 578 -10.22 -45.57 7.59
C ILE A 578 -10.25 -46.37 6.28
N ASN A 579 -11.05 -47.44 6.21
CA ASN A 579 -11.19 -48.28 5.03
C ASN A 579 -11.70 -47.47 3.83
N ASP A 580 -12.71 -46.61 4.02
CA ASP A 580 -13.21 -45.70 2.99
C ASP A 580 -12.11 -44.75 2.50
N CYS A 581 -11.31 -44.20 3.42
CA CYS A 581 -10.19 -43.33 3.08
C CYS A 581 -9.11 -44.07 2.27
N VAL A 582 -8.86 -45.35 2.57
CA VAL A 582 -7.92 -46.21 1.82
C VAL A 582 -8.45 -46.42 0.41
N VAL A 583 -9.69 -46.92 0.26
CA VAL A 583 -10.30 -47.18 -1.05
C VAL A 583 -10.31 -45.90 -1.88
N TRP A 584 -10.79 -44.79 -1.33
CA TRP A 584 -10.80 -43.51 -2.02
C TRP A 584 -9.39 -43.08 -2.47
N SER A 585 -8.40 -43.21 -1.58
CA SER A 585 -7.02 -42.81 -1.87
C SER A 585 -6.38 -43.63 -2.98
N LEU A 586 -6.68 -44.92 -3.06
CA LEU A 586 -6.18 -45.80 -4.13
C LEU A 586 -6.67 -45.34 -5.50
N PHE A 587 -7.93 -44.93 -5.62
CA PHE A 587 -8.55 -44.55 -6.90
C PHE A 587 -8.59 -43.03 -7.16
N ALA A 588 -8.06 -42.21 -6.25
CA ALA A 588 -8.02 -40.77 -6.42
C ALA A 588 -7.09 -40.37 -7.58
N ASN A 589 -7.44 -39.30 -8.30
CA ASN A 589 -6.61 -38.73 -9.36
C ASN A 589 -5.27 -38.15 -8.86
N SER A 590 -5.07 -38.05 -7.55
CA SER A 590 -3.82 -37.68 -6.90
C SER A 590 -2.98 -38.88 -6.43
N ASN A 591 -3.43 -40.10 -6.70
CA ASN A 591 -2.57 -41.25 -6.65
C ASN A 591 -1.79 -41.35 -7.96
N ASN A 592 -0.59 -40.78 -7.99
CA ASN A 592 0.28 -40.80 -9.17
C ASN A 592 1.30 -41.94 -9.10
N THR A 593 1.01 -43.01 -8.36
CA THR A 593 1.89 -44.18 -8.33
C THR A 593 1.81 -44.95 -9.65
N VAL A 594 2.97 -45.29 -10.17
CA VAL A 594 3.18 -46.05 -11.41
C VAL A 594 4.17 -47.19 -11.19
N ALA A 595 4.18 -48.15 -12.11
CA ALA A 595 5.27 -49.09 -12.26
C ALA A 595 6.12 -48.69 -13.47
N MET A 596 7.45 -48.70 -13.33
CA MET A 596 8.39 -48.35 -14.40
C MET A 596 9.56 -49.32 -14.40
N LYS A 597 9.99 -49.73 -15.61
CA LYS A 597 11.17 -50.59 -15.78
C LYS A 597 12.35 -49.78 -16.27
N ASN A 598 13.55 -50.25 -15.92
CA ASN A 598 14.82 -49.75 -16.44
C ASN A 598 15.02 -48.24 -16.22
N VAL A 599 14.66 -47.76 -15.03
CA VAL A 599 14.81 -46.36 -14.66
C VAL A 599 16.28 -46.07 -14.35
N LEU A 600 16.96 -45.32 -15.22
CA LEU A 600 18.33 -44.88 -14.98
C LEU A 600 18.34 -43.69 -14.03
N TYR A 601 19.06 -43.82 -12.91
CA TYR A 601 19.33 -42.71 -12.00
C TYR A 601 20.76 -42.83 -11.48
N GLU A 602 21.51 -41.75 -11.63
CA GLU A 602 22.97 -41.73 -11.47
C GLU A 602 23.63 -42.83 -12.33
N LYS A 603 24.18 -43.88 -11.71
CA LYS A 603 24.86 -45.00 -12.39
C LYS A 603 24.15 -46.34 -12.18
N GLU A 604 22.96 -46.32 -11.61
CA GLU A 604 22.19 -47.53 -11.30
C GLU A 604 20.89 -47.57 -12.09
N THR A 605 20.44 -48.79 -12.39
CA THR A 605 19.16 -49.04 -13.05
C THR A 605 18.16 -49.58 -12.03
N TYR A 606 17.08 -48.84 -11.81
CA TYR A 606 16.04 -49.15 -10.85
C TYR A 606 14.82 -49.78 -11.53
N GLN A 607 14.15 -50.69 -10.81
CA GLN A 607 12.83 -51.22 -11.17
C GLN A 607 11.81 -50.65 -10.19
N ILE A 608 10.97 -49.74 -10.67
CA ILE A 608 10.00 -49.05 -9.85
C ILE A 608 8.72 -49.89 -9.81
N LYS A 609 8.40 -50.41 -8.63
CA LYS A 609 7.18 -51.20 -8.40
C LYS A 609 6.05 -50.28 -7.95
N ASN A 610 4.84 -50.54 -8.45
CA ASN A 610 3.64 -49.99 -7.83
C ASN A 610 3.21 -50.93 -6.69
N HIS A 611 3.34 -50.49 -5.45
CA HIS A 611 2.96 -51.29 -4.28
C HIS A 611 1.47 -51.23 -3.95
N PHE A 612 0.71 -50.29 -4.53
CA PHE A 612 -0.73 -50.13 -4.30
C PHE A 612 -1.56 -50.98 -5.25
N PHE A 613 -1.10 -51.14 -6.49
CA PHE A 613 -1.73 -51.99 -7.49
C PHE A 613 -0.78 -53.11 -7.88
N HIS A 614 -1.03 -54.29 -7.31
CA HIS A 614 -0.33 -55.50 -7.71
C HIS A 614 -0.96 -56.03 -9.00
N LEU A 615 -0.58 -55.46 -10.13
CA LEU A 615 -0.81 -56.12 -11.42
C LEU A 615 0.17 -57.28 -11.48
N LYS A 616 -0.36 -58.51 -11.35
CA LYS A 616 0.40 -59.75 -11.54
C LYS A 616 1.01 -59.82 -12.93
#